data_AF-A0A2G9GC53-F1
#
_entry.id   AF-A0A2G9GC53-F1
#
_cell.length_a   1.000
_cell.length_b   1.000
_cell.length_c   1.000
_cell.angle_alpha   90.00
_cell.angle_beta   90.00
_cell.angle_gamma   90.00
#
_symmetry.space_group_name_H-M   'P 1'
#
loop_
_entity.id
_entity.type
_entity.pdbx_description
1 polymer ?
#
loop_
_entity_poly.entity_id
_entity_poly.type
_entity_poly.pdbx_seq_one_letter_code
_entity_poly.pdbx_strand_id
1 'polypeptide(L)'
;MTPDIGQGGCAALEDSVVLARNLAEALKENDRKQQDDEDKRIERGLENFARERKWRIFDLISVSYVVGWMQHSDGVVMNFLRDKLAKFLAGMLMKKASFDCGKLIVS
;
A
#
# COMPACT_ATOMS: atom_id res chain seq x y z
N MET A 1 -9.65 2.54 3.33
CA MET A 1 -8.65 3.18 4.22
C MET A 1 -9.22 4.50 4.69
N THR A 2 -9.24 4.77 5.99
CA THR A 2 -9.76 6.03 6.53
C THR A 2 -8.70 7.15 6.40
N PRO A 3 -9.10 8.44 6.34
CA PRO A 3 -8.17 9.52 6.03
C PRO A 3 -7.22 9.88 7.17
N ASP A 4 -7.36 9.28 8.35
CA ASP A 4 -6.75 9.71 9.62
C ASP A 4 -5.21 9.67 9.67
N ILE A 5 -4.57 9.02 8.68
CA ILE A 5 -3.10 8.96 8.53
C ILE A 5 -2.58 9.62 7.25
N GLY A 6 -3.46 10.15 6.39
CA GLY A 6 -3.06 10.88 5.17
C GLY A 6 -2.29 10.08 4.12
N GLN A 7 -2.22 8.75 4.20
CA GLN A 7 -1.40 7.90 3.31
C GLN A 7 -2.08 7.50 1.99
N GLY A 8 -3.30 8.00 1.72
CA GLY A 8 -4.08 7.64 0.52
C GLY A 8 -3.34 7.87 -0.79
N GLY A 9 -2.81 9.09 -0.99
CA GLY A 9 -2.09 9.44 -2.21
C GLY A 9 -0.77 8.68 -2.36
N CYS A 10 0.01 8.56 -1.29
CA CYS A 10 1.26 7.80 -1.30
C CYS A 10 1.01 6.33 -1.65
N ALA A 11 0.03 5.69 -1.01
CA ALA A 11 -0.33 4.31 -1.29
C ALA A 11 -0.74 4.10 -2.76
N ALA A 12 -1.48 5.04 -3.37
CA ALA A 12 -1.84 4.97 -4.78
C ALA A 12 -0.61 5.05 -5.72
N LEU A 13 0.39 5.87 -5.37
CA LEU A 13 1.65 5.94 -6.13
C LEU A 13 2.50 4.68 -5.97
N GLU A 14 2.53 4.10 -4.77
CA GLU A 14 3.20 2.81 -4.55
C GLU A 14 2.51 1.70 -5.37
N ASP A 15 1.18 1.65 -5.34
CA ASP A 15 0.37 0.67 -6.08
C ASP A 15 0.62 0.79 -7.58
N SER A 16 0.67 2.00 -8.13
CA SER A 16 0.87 2.21 -9.57
C SER A 16 2.24 1.70 -10.05
N VAL A 17 3.30 1.89 -9.27
CA VAL A 17 4.65 1.38 -9.59
C VAL A 17 4.68 -0.15 -9.56
N VAL A 18 4.12 -0.76 -8.52
CA VAL A 18 4.13 -2.23 -8.37
C VAL A 18 3.25 -2.88 -9.44
N LEU A 19 2.10 -2.28 -9.76
CA LEU A 19 1.21 -2.72 -10.83
C LEU A 19 1.91 -2.66 -12.20
N ALA A 20 2.56 -1.53 -12.51
CA ALA A 20 3.27 -1.36 -13.77
C ALA A 20 4.39 -2.39 -13.94
N ARG A 21 5.14 -2.72 -12.87
CA ARG A 21 6.17 -3.77 -12.90
C ARG A 21 5.57 -5.14 -13.19
N ASN A 22 4.53 -5.55 -12.46
CA ASN A 22 3.89 -6.85 -12.61
C ASN A 22 3.27 -7.02 -14.01
N LEU A 23 2.65 -5.98 -14.55
CA LEU A 23 2.10 -6.00 -15.92
C LEU A 23 3.20 -6.01 -16.98
N ALA A 24 4.28 -5.24 -16.81
CA ALA A 24 5.40 -5.25 -17.75
C ALA A 24 6.05 -6.63 -17.84
N GLU A 25 6.22 -7.32 -16.70
CA GLU A 25 6.69 -8.71 -16.69
C GLU A 25 5.70 -9.66 -17.37
N ALA A 26 4.40 -9.51 -17.09
CA ALA A 26 3.35 -10.31 -17.71
C ALA A 26 3.31 -10.15 -19.24
N LEU A 27 3.65 -8.97 -19.77
CA LEU A 27 3.60 -8.63 -21.20
C LEU A 27 4.91 -8.89 -21.96
N LYS A 28 6.03 -9.17 -21.27
CA LYS A 28 7.38 -9.26 -21.85
C LYS A 28 7.58 -10.38 -22.90
N GLU A 29 6.83 -11.48 -22.85
CA GLU A 29 6.88 -12.51 -23.90
C GLU A 29 5.91 -12.15 -25.03
N ASN A 30 6.32 -11.60 -26.18
CA ASN A 30 5.32 -11.21 -27.18
C ASN A 30 5.67 -11.47 -28.65
N ASP A 31 6.35 -12.57 -28.94
CA ASP A 31 6.60 -12.89 -30.36
C ASP A 31 5.64 -13.89 -30.99
N ARG A 32 4.93 -14.78 -30.25
CA ARG A 32 4.28 -15.95 -30.91
C ARG A 32 3.03 -16.60 -30.26
N LYS A 33 2.33 -16.00 -29.28
CA LYS A 33 1.19 -16.68 -28.59
C LYS A 33 -0.18 -16.06 -28.93
N GLN A 34 -1.25 -16.87 -28.91
CA GLN A 34 -2.63 -16.49 -29.22
C GLN A 34 -3.21 -15.52 -28.17
N GLN A 35 -4.23 -14.74 -28.55
CA GLN A 35 -4.90 -13.75 -27.69
C GLN A 35 -5.41 -14.34 -26.36
N ASP A 36 -5.90 -15.59 -26.37
CA ASP A 36 -6.33 -16.31 -25.15
C ASP A 36 -5.20 -16.57 -24.14
N ASP A 37 -3.95 -16.61 -24.58
CA ASP A 37 -2.78 -16.75 -23.70
C ASP A 37 -2.34 -15.40 -23.13
N GLU A 38 -2.65 -14.29 -23.79
CA GLU A 38 -2.35 -12.93 -23.33
C GLU A 38 -3.23 -12.57 -22.13
N ASP A 39 -4.54 -12.80 -22.22
CA ASP A 39 -5.48 -12.53 -21.12
C ASP A 39 -5.10 -13.29 -19.85
N LYS A 40 -4.74 -14.58 -19.95
CA LYS A 40 -4.30 -15.41 -18.82
C LYS A 40 -2.97 -14.96 -18.22
N ARG A 41 -2.14 -14.25 -18.98
CA ARG A 41 -0.88 -13.68 -18.48
C ARG A 41 -1.13 -12.37 -17.76
N ILE A 42 -1.99 -11.52 -18.30
CA ILE A 42 -2.44 -10.30 -17.64
C ILE A 42 -3.12 -10.65 -16.31
N GLU A 43 -4.01 -11.63 -16.30
CA GLU A 43 -4.68 -12.12 -15.08
C GLU A 43 -3.66 -12.55 -14.02
N ARG A 44 -2.68 -13.40 -14.37
CA ARG A 44 -1.59 -13.79 -13.46
C ARG A 44 -0.74 -12.61 -12.99
N GLY A 45 -0.50 -11.62 -13.85
CA GLY A 45 0.18 -10.38 -13.47
C GLY A 45 -0.59 -9.59 -12.42
N LEU A 46 -1.90 -9.46 -12.58
CA LEU A 46 -2.79 -8.81 -11.60
C LEU A 46 -2.88 -9.60 -10.28
N GLU A 47 -2.91 -10.94 -10.34
CA GLU A 47 -2.87 -11.79 -9.15
C GLU A 47 -1.58 -11.60 -8.35
N ASN A 48 -0.43 -11.53 -9.05
CA ASN A 48 0.87 -11.28 -8.43
C ASN A 48 0.90 -9.89 -7.77
N PHE A 49 0.44 -8.85 -8.47
CA PHE A 49 0.27 -7.50 -7.90
C PHE A 49 -0.57 -7.53 -6.62
N ALA A 50 -1.73 -8.18 -6.66
CA ALA A 50 -2.61 -8.29 -5.50
C ALA A 50 -1.90 -9.03 -4.35
N ARG A 51 -1.17 -10.10 -4.63
CA ARG A 51 -0.41 -10.85 -3.61
C ARG A 51 0.67 -9.99 -2.95
N GLU A 52 1.40 -9.20 -3.72
CA GLU A 52 2.45 -8.32 -3.22
C GLU A 52 1.90 -7.18 -2.36
N ARG A 53 0.77 -6.58 -2.75
CA ARG A 53 0.20 -5.41 -2.07
C ARG A 53 -0.76 -5.72 -0.91
N LYS A 54 -1.32 -6.93 -0.84
CA LYS A 54 -2.29 -7.35 0.20
C LYS A 54 -1.85 -6.99 1.62
N TRP A 55 -0.63 -7.36 2.02
CA TRP A 55 -0.13 -7.12 3.37
C TRP A 55 0.10 -5.64 3.68
N ARG A 56 0.60 -4.88 2.69
CA ARG A 56 0.80 -3.44 2.82
C ARG A 56 -0.52 -2.70 2.98
N ILE A 57 -1.53 -3.04 2.16
CA ILE A 57 -2.86 -2.44 2.23
C ILE A 57 -3.52 -2.78 3.57
N PHE A 58 -3.43 -4.03 4.02
CA PHE A 58 -3.95 -4.46 5.32
C PHE A 58 -3.34 -3.63 6.46
N ASP A 59 -2.01 -3.54 6.50
CA ASP A 59 -1.27 -2.80 7.52
C ASP A 59 -1.61 -1.28 7.53
N LEU A 60 -1.82 -0.67 6.37
CA LEU A 60 -2.27 0.71 6.28
C LEU A 60 -3.71 0.88 6.78
N ILE A 61 -4.65 0.03 6.36
CA ILE A 61 -6.05 0.08 6.79
C ILE A 61 -6.18 -0.11 8.30
N SER A 62 -5.50 -1.11 8.87
CA SER A 62 -5.53 -1.38 10.30
C SER A 62 -5.01 -0.20 11.11
N VAL A 63 -3.92 0.43 10.67
CA VAL A 63 -3.36 1.59 11.38
C VAL A 63 -4.23 2.82 11.20
N SER A 64 -4.78 3.09 10.01
CA SER A 64 -5.75 4.18 9.83
C SER A 64 -6.94 4.05 10.76
N TYR A 65 -7.50 2.85 10.89
CA TYR A 65 -8.64 2.59 11.77
C TYR A 65 -8.31 2.85 13.24
N VAL A 66 -7.19 2.30 13.73
CA VAL A 66 -6.75 2.48 15.12
C VAL A 66 -6.46 3.95 15.42
N VAL A 67 -5.83 4.67 14.49
CA VAL A 67 -5.57 6.11 14.62
C VAL A 67 -6.88 6.90 14.62
N GLY A 68 -7.80 6.62 13.68
CA GLY A 68 -9.10 7.27 13.63
C GLY A 68 -9.91 7.06 14.89
N TRP A 69 -9.90 5.84 15.44
CA TRP A 69 -10.55 5.53 16.71
C TRP A 69 -9.97 6.32 17.89
N MET A 70 -8.63 6.44 17.97
CA MET A 70 -7.99 7.27 19.00
C MET A 70 -8.28 8.77 18.82
N GLN A 71 -8.38 9.26 17.59
CA GLN A 71 -8.64 10.68 17.29
C GLN A 71 -10.08 11.10 17.61
N HIS A 72 -11.06 10.22 17.39
CA HIS A 72 -12.49 10.52 17.60
C HIS A 72 -13.00 10.20 19.01
N SER A 73 -12.16 9.68 19.90
CA SER A 73 -12.56 9.32 21.26
C SER A 73 -12.37 10.49 22.23
N ASP A 74 -13.46 10.98 22.80
CA ASP A 74 -13.47 12.09 23.78
C ASP A 74 -13.21 11.65 25.24
N GLY A 75 -12.68 10.44 25.46
CA GLY A 75 -12.40 9.92 26.80
C GLY A 75 -11.10 10.49 27.38
N VAL A 76 -11.11 10.92 28.66
CA VAL A 76 -9.92 11.43 29.37
C VAL A 76 -8.74 10.44 29.35
N VAL A 77 -9.04 9.13 29.45
CA VAL A 77 -8.03 8.05 29.35
C VAL A 77 -7.46 7.95 27.93
N MET A 78 -8.29 8.15 26.90
CA MET A 78 -7.83 8.08 25.51
C MET A 78 -7.01 9.31 25.12
N ASN A 79 -7.35 10.49 25.63
CA ASN A 79 -6.50 11.69 25.49
C ASN A 79 -5.13 11.49 26.15
N PHE A 80 -5.08 10.92 27.36
CA PHE A 80 -3.81 10.62 28.02
C PHE A 80 -2.98 9.58 27.24
N LEU A 81 -3.61 8.52 26.73
CA LEU A 81 -2.95 7.53 25.88
C LEU A 81 -2.46 8.15 24.57
N ARG A 82 -3.26 8.98 23.92
CA ARG A 82 -2.92 9.70 22.69
C ARG A 82 -1.70 10.59 22.91
N ASP A 83 -1.65 11.37 23.97
CA ASP A 83 -0.53 12.27 24.25
C ASP A 83 0.77 11.49 24.52
N LYS A 84 0.67 10.38 25.25
CA LYS A 84 1.84 9.52 25.54
C LYS A 84 2.31 8.75 24.31
N LEU A 85 1.38 8.32 23.45
CA LEU A 85 1.65 7.56 22.23
C LEU A 85 1.91 8.44 21.01
N ALA A 86 1.68 9.76 21.06
CA ALA A 86 1.83 10.65 19.91
C ALA A 86 3.23 10.54 19.27
N LYS A 87 4.29 10.51 20.09
CA LYS A 87 5.67 10.32 19.60
C LYS A 87 5.89 8.95 18.97
N PHE A 88 5.29 7.90 19.55
CA PHE A 88 5.36 6.54 19.02
C PHE A 88 4.59 6.42 17.69
N LEU A 89 3.38 6.98 17.62
CA LEU A 89 2.54 7.05 16.43
C LEU A 89 3.23 7.83 15.31
N ALA A 90 3.83 8.98 15.63
CA ALA A 90 4.62 9.76 14.68
C ALA A 90 5.81 8.94 14.14
N GLY A 91 6.55 8.25 15.01
CA GLY A 91 7.64 7.36 14.58
C GLY A 91 7.16 6.19 13.71
N MET A 92 6.02 5.59 14.03
CA MET A 92 5.41 4.52 13.25
C MET A 92 4.91 5.01 11.88
N LEU A 93 4.28 6.19 11.83
CA LEU A 93 3.80 6.82 10.60
C LEU A 93 4.98 7.16 9.68
N MET A 94 6.07 7.71 10.22
CA MET A 94 7.28 8.00 9.45
C MET A 94 7.88 6.73 8.83
N LYS A 95 7.94 5.63 9.58
CA LYS A 95 8.38 4.32 9.07
C LYS A 95 7.45 3.77 7.98
N LYS A 96 6.15 4.06 8.06
CA LYS A 96 5.20 3.65 7.02
C LYS A 96 5.33 4.51 5.76
N ALA A 97 5.66 5.78 5.88
CA ALA A 97 5.84 6.68 4.73
C ALA A 97 7.09 6.34 3.90
N SER A 98 8.12 5.74 4.52
CA SER A 98 9.32 5.26 3.82
C SER A 98 9.08 3.88 3.17
N PHE A 99 8.23 3.82 2.15
CA PHE A 99 8.08 2.61 1.35
C PHE A 99 9.15 2.54 0.26
N ASP A 100 9.82 1.39 0.18
CA ASP A 100 10.77 1.10 -0.89
C ASP A 100 10.04 0.48 -2.08
N CYS A 101 9.93 1.24 -3.18
CA CYS A 101 9.37 0.77 -4.44
C CYS A 101 10.32 -0.18 -5.22
N GLY A 102 11.49 -0.49 -4.65
CA GLY A 102 12.55 -1.27 -5.27
C GLY A 102 13.28 -0.48 -6.37
N LYS A 103 14.06 -1.18 -7.19
CA LYS A 103 14.81 -0.54 -8.28
C LYS A 103 13.85 0.04 -9.33
N LEU A 104 13.77 1.36 -9.37
CA LEU A 104 13.12 2.10 -10.45
C LEU A 104 14.14 2.21 -11.58
N ILE A 105 13.74 1.86 -12.81
CA ILE A 105 14.58 2.09 -13.99
C ILE A 105 14.47 3.60 -14.27
N VAL A 106 15.33 4.37 -13.60
CA VAL A 106 15.55 5.77 -13.94
C VAL A 106 16.58 5.76 -15.06
N SER A 107 16.15 6.18 -16.25
CA SER A 107 17.01 6.27 -17.42
C SER A 107 18.11 7.31 -17.25
#